data_AF-A0A0N0TW54-F1
#
_entry.id   AF-A0A0N0TW54-F1
#
_cell.length_a   1.000
_cell.length_b   1.000
_cell.length_c   1.000
_cell.angle_alpha   90.00
_cell.angle_beta   90.00
_cell.angle_gamma   90.00
#
_symmetry.space_group_name_H-M   'P 1'
#
loop_
_entity.id
_entity.type
_entity.pdbx_description
1 polymer ?
#
loop_
_entity_poly.entity_id
_entity_poly.type
_entity_poly.pdbx_seq_one_letter_code
_entity_poly.pdbx_strand_id
1 'polypeptide(L)'
;MELSQLVEQADRGIPVRPEVAPGGLLRRALGLQDRANRIVEAAVVAERERGTSWDRIGEAAGVTRQSAHERWQDSVRSWAAIGRCTTPLNDPRSSLEYASMIDGFYAAHHPDEPRAVSQGLDANRFPGSREDEQSLRTPAVAENRDQTAAIRDQRARVYEQLAACEPTLSEEHRADADRRREAAEEARLYATSLRTGCGRAAEGLDDVGGE
;
A
#
# COMPACT_ATOMS: atom_id res chain seq x y z
N MET A 1 -5.07 16.36 -19.04
CA MET A 1 -5.72 15.34 -19.91
C MET A 1 -7.20 15.28 -19.53
N GLU A 2 -8.08 15.76 -20.41
CA GLU A 2 -9.52 15.85 -20.14
C GLU A 2 -10.15 14.45 -20.03
N LEU A 3 -11.13 14.28 -19.14
CA LEU A 3 -11.89 13.03 -18.96
C LEU A 3 -12.49 12.51 -20.28
N SER A 4 -12.75 13.41 -21.23
CA SER A 4 -13.17 13.13 -22.60
C SER A 4 -12.14 12.34 -23.42
N GLN A 5 -10.83 12.56 -23.26
CA GLN A 5 -9.79 11.75 -23.92
C GLN A 5 -9.71 10.33 -23.36
N LEU A 6 -9.99 10.15 -22.06
CA LEU A 6 -9.98 8.87 -21.37
C LEU A 6 -11.21 8.03 -21.77
N VAL A 7 -12.35 8.69 -21.96
CA VAL A 7 -13.57 8.09 -22.52
C VAL A 7 -13.38 7.75 -24.01
N GLU A 8 -12.79 8.63 -24.83
CA GLU A 8 -12.47 8.33 -26.24
C GLU A 8 -11.45 7.17 -26.40
N GLN A 9 -10.51 7.04 -25.46
CA GLN A 9 -9.58 5.89 -25.43
C GLN A 9 -10.26 4.60 -24.98
N ALA A 10 -11.21 4.67 -24.04
CA ALA A 10 -12.02 3.53 -23.63
C ALA A 10 -12.97 3.06 -24.74
N ASP A 11 -13.53 4.01 -25.51
CA ASP A 11 -14.42 3.76 -26.64
C ASP A 11 -13.68 3.16 -27.85
N ARG A 12 -12.42 3.59 -28.11
CA ARG A 12 -11.49 2.91 -29.03
C ARG A 12 -11.00 1.53 -28.51
N GLY A 13 -11.21 1.24 -27.23
CA GLY A 13 -10.65 0.09 -26.50
C GLY A 13 -11.50 -1.18 -26.52
N ILE A 14 -12.73 -1.13 -27.06
CA ILE A 14 -13.55 -2.34 -27.29
C ILE A 14 -13.70 -2.61 -28.79
N PRO A 15 -12.61 -2.91 -29.53
CA PRO A 15 -12.80 -3.63 -30.76
C PRO A 15 -13.39 -5.00 -30.37
N VAL A 16 -14.59 -5.31 -30.87
CA VAL A 16 -15.13 -6.68 -30.88
C VAL A 16 -14.21 -7.49 -31.78
N ARG A 17 -13.06 -7.87 -31.24
CA ARG A 17 -12.08 -8.71 -31.91
C ARG A 17 -12.61 -10.14 -31.83
N PRO A 18 -12.80 -10.83 -32.96
CA PRO A 18 -13.33 -12.19 -32.98
C PRO A 18 -12.41 -13.19 -32.27
N GLU A 19 -11.13 -12.83 -32.02
CA GLU A 19 -10.18 -13.67 -31.27
C GLU A 19 -10.30 -13.57 -29.74
N VAL A 20 -11.15 -12.69 -29.20
CA VAL A 20 -11.32 -12.59 -27.74
C VAL A 20 -12.19 -13.74 -27.25
N ALA A 21 -11.57 -14.67 -26.50
CA ALA A 21 -12.28 -15.77 -25.87
C ALA A 21 -13.56 -15.28 -25.14
N PRO A 22 -14.64 -16.08 -25.11
CA PRO A 22 -15.88 -15.72 -24.42
C PRO A 22 -15.63 -15.13 -23.03
N GLY A 23 -16.27 -13.98 -22.74
CA GLY A 23 -16.09 -13.24 -21.48
C GLY A 23 -14.79 -12.43 -21.35
N GLY A 24 -13.90 -12.43 -22.35
CA GLY A 24 -12.66 -11.64 -22.34
C GLY A 24 -12.90 -10.13 -22.36
N LEU A 25 -13.92 -9.65 -23.09
CA LEU A 25 -14.31 -8.24 -23.09
C LEU A 25 -14.84 -7.80 -21.72
N LEU A 26 -15.71 -8.62 -21.10
CA LEU A 26 -16.22 -8.34 -19.75
C LEU A 26 -15.09 -8.29 -18.72
N ARG A 27 -14.14 -9.25 -18.74
CA ARG A 27 -12.99 -9.23 -17.84
C ARG A 27 -12.12 -7.98 -18.01
N ARG A 28 -11.93 -7.51 -19.25
CA ARG A 28 -11.21 -6.25 -19.52
C ARG A 28 -11.96 -5.03 -18.97
N ALA A 29 -13.27 -4.95 -19.20
CA ALA A 29 -14.10 -3.87 -18.70
C ALA A 29 -14.10 -3.82 -17.16
N LEU A 30 -14.27 -4.98 -16.50
CA LEU A 30 -14.17 -5.09 -15.04
C LEU A 30 -12.77 -4.71 -14.52
N GLY A 31 -11.70 -5.09 -15.24
CA GLY A 31 -10.34 -4.68 -14.90
C GLY A 31 -10.11 -3.17 -15.03
N LEU A 32 -10.72 -2.52 -16.03
CA LEU A 32 -10.67 -1.06 -16.16
C LEU A 32 -11.46 -0.38 -15.04
N GLN A 33 -12.65 -0.89 -14.72
CA GLN A 33 -13.47 -0.40 -13.62
C GLN A 33 -12.73 -0.48 -12.29
N ASP A 34 -12.07 -1.60 -12.01
CA ASP A 34 -11.26 -1.79 -10.80
C ASP A 34 -10.12 -0.76 -10.71
N ARG A 35 -9.40 -0.53 -11.81
CA ARG A 35 -8.35 0.51 -11.85
C ARG A 35 -8.89 1.91 -11.63
N ALA A 36 -10.02 2.25 -12.24
CA ALA A 36 -10.67 3.55 -12.05
C ALA A 36 -11.10 3.74 -10.58
N ASN A 37 -11.68 2.70 -9.96
CA ASN A 37 -12.05 2.73 -8.55
C ASN A 37 -10.84 2.97 -7.65
N ARG A 38 -9.72 2.28 -7.90
CA ARG A 38 -8.46 2.49 -7.14
C ARG A 38 -7.94 3.92 -7.26
N ILE A 39 -8.06 4.55 -8.43
CA ILE A 39 -7.66 5.96 -8.62
C ILE A 39 -8.55 6.87 -7.78
N VAL A 40 -9.87 6.64 -7.76
CA VAL A 40 -10.81 7.41 -6.93
C VAL A 40 -10.49 7.24 -5.45
N GLU A 41 -10.24 6.01 -4.99
CA GLU A 41 -9.81 5.74 -3.61
C GLU A 41 -8.53 6.50 -3.25
N ALA A 42 -7.52 6.47 -4.13
CA ALA A 42 -6.27 7.20 -3.93
C ALA A 42 -6.50 8.73 -3.85
N ALA A 43 -7.36 9.28 -4.70
CA ALA A 43 -7.72 10.70 -4.67
C ALA A 43 -8.44 11.08 -3.35
N VAL A 44 -9.35 10.24 -2.87
CA VAL A 44 -10.03 10.44 -1.58
C VAL A 44 -9.03 10.40 -0.43
N VAL A 45 -8.09 9.46 -0.45
CA VAL A 45 -7.00 9.39 0.53
C VAL A 45 -6.17 10.67 0.51
N ALA A 46 -5.74 11.13 -0.67
CA ALA A 46 -4.96 12.36 -0.80
C ALA A 46 -5.71 13.59 -0.25
N GLU A 47 -7.01 13.72 -0.56
CA GLU A 47 -7.84 14.80 -0.01
C GLU A 47 -8.02 14.70 1.50
N ARG A 48 -8.13 13.49 2.05
CA ARG A 48 -8.20 13.27 3.50
C ARG A 48 -6.91 13.63 4.21
N GLU A 49 -5.74 13.33 3.64
CA GLU A 49 -4.45 13.75 4.19
C GLU A 49 -4.31 15.28 4.17
N ARG A 50 -4.91 15.96 3.18
CA ARG A 50 -4.99 17.44 3.12
C ARG A 50 -6.00 18.06 4.09
N GLY A 51 -6.74 17.23 4.85
CA GLY A 51 -7.73 17.67 5.83
C GLY A 51 -9.14 17.91 5.27
N THR A 52 -9.42 17.56 4.02
CA THR A 52 -10.76 17.72 3.42
C THR A 52 -11.79 16.87 4.17
N SER A 53 -12.94 17.46 4.52
CA SER A 53 -14.00 16.77 5.28
C SER A 53 -14.77 15.76 4.43
N TRP A 54 -15.37 14.77 5.08
CA TRP A 54 -16.27 13.80 4.42
C TRP A 54 -17.48 14.45 3.74
N ASP A 55 -17.94 15.60 4.26
CA ASP A 55 -19.04 16.36 3.62
C ASP A 55 -18.62 16.85 2.22
N ARG A 56 -17.44 17.48 2.12
CA ARG A 56 -16.92 17.99 0.84
C ARG A 56 -16.56 16.88 -0.14
N ILE A 57 -16.03 15.77 0.36
CA ILE A 57 -15.76 14.58 -0.47
C ILE A 57 -17.08 14.01 -1.01
N GLY A 58 -18.12 13.93 -0.18
CA GLY A 58 -19.46 13.51 -0.60
C GLY A 58 -20.02 14.43 -1.68
N GLU A 59 -19.97 15.74 -1.45
CA GLU A 59 -20.39 16.76 -2.42
C GLU A 59 -19.67 16.62 -3.77
N ALA A 60 -18.34 16.52 -3.77
CA ALA A 60 -17.55 16.37 -4.98
C ALA A 60 -17.84 15.07 -5.75
N ALA A 61 -18.20 14.00 -5.03
CA ALA A 61 -18.56 12.71 -5.62
C ALA A 61 -20.06 12.55 -5.93
N GLY A 62 -20.89 13.57 -5.64
CA GLY A 62 -22.33 13.50 -5.82
C GLY A 62 -23.05 12.49 -4.91
N VAL A 63 -22.49 12.21 -3.72
CA VAL A 63 -23.06 11.28 -2.73
C VAL A 63 -23.19 11.95 -1.36
N THR A 64 -23.93 11.32 -0.45
CA THR A 64 -24.03 11.85 0.93
C THR A 64 -22.71 11.70 1.68
N ARG A 65 -22.48 12.53 2.71
CA ARG A 65 -21.37 12.37 3.66
C ARG A 65 -21.27 10.95 4.20
N GLN A 66 -22.41 10.37 4.62
CA GLN A 66 -22.45 9.04 5.20
C GLN A 66 -22.02 7.99 4.18
N SER A 67 -22.54 8.05 2.95
CA SER A 67 -22.16 7.14 1.87
C SER A 67 -20.68 7.27 1.49
N ALA A 68 -20.13 8.48 1.48
CA ALA A 68 -18.70 8.71 1.26
C ALA A 68 -17.85 8.09 2.37
N HIS A 69 -18.25 8.30 3.62
CA HIS A 69 -17.57 7.74 4.77
C HIS A 69 -17.58 6.20 4.75
N GLU A 70 -18.75 5.58 4.62
CA GLU A 70 -18.89 4.11 4.57
C GLU A 70 -18.09 3.51 3.42
N ARG A 71 -18.03 4.19 2.27
CA ARG A 71 -17.36 3.67 1.07
C ARG A 71 -15.83 3.74 1.16
N TRP A 72 -15.25 4.78 1.76
CA TRP A 72 -13.81 5.06 1.65
C TRP A 72 -13.05 5.15 2.97
N GLN A 73 -13.73 5.15 4.12
CA GLN A 73 -13.08 5.24 5.43
C GLN A 73 -12.08 4.10 5.66
N ASP A 74 -12.36 2.89 5.17
CA ASP A 74 -11.46 1.76 5.31
C ASP A 74 -10.20 1.91 4.44
N SER A 75 -10.32 2.43 3.22
CA SER A 75 -9.15 2.76 2.38
C SER A 75 -8.26 3.82 3.04
N VAL A 76 -8.87 4.84 3.68
CA VAL A 76 -8.14 5.87 4.43
C VAL A 76 -7.46 5.28 5.67
N ARG A 77 -8.14 4.42 6.42
CA ARG A 77 -7.54 3.71 7.58
C ARG A 77 -6.40 2.79 7.15
N SER A 78 -6.58 2.04 6.07
CA SER A 78 -5.56 1.17 5.50
C SER A 78 -4.33 1.96 5.04
N TRP A 79 -4.55 3.10 4.37
CA TRP A 79 -3.47 4.02 4.00
C TRP A 79 -2.73 4.57 5.23
N ALA A 80 -3.45 5.00 6.25
CA ALA A 80 -2.83 5.49 7.48
C ALA A 80 -2.01 4.41 8.20
N ALA A 81 -2.44 3.15 8.15
CA ALA A 81 -1.79 2.01 8.79
C ALA A 81 -0.59 1.45 8.00
N ILE A 82 -0.70 1.42 6.66
CA ILE A 82 0.25 0.70 5.78
C ILE A 82 0.87 1.64 4.75
N GLY A 83 0.05 2.51 4.15
CA GLY A 83 0.39 3.35 3.00
C GLY A 83 1.54 4.32 3.24
N ARG A 84 1.64 4.93 4.44
CA ARG A 84 2.80 5.76 4.83
C ARG A 84 4.12 4.98 4.85
N CYS A 85 4.07 3.66 4.79
CA CYS A 85 5.21 2.75 4.92
C CYS A 85 5.52 2.02 3.60
N THR A 86 4.79 2.32 2.52
CA THR A 86 4.92 1.62 1.23
C THR A 86 6.00 2.23 0.35
N THR A 87 7.24 2.25 0.84
CA THR A 87 8.36 2.00 -0.06
C THR A 87 8.45 0.48 -0.17
N PRO A 88 8.57 -0.13 -1.37
CA PRO A 88 8.74 -1.58 -1.44
C PRO A 88 9.93 -1.95 -0.56
N LEU A 89 9.75 -2.89 0.38
CA LEU A 89 10.75 -3.25 1.40
C LEU A 89 12.15 -3.62 0.83
N ASN A 90 12.24 -3.88 -0.48
CA ASN A 90 13.45 -4.29 -1.19
C ASN A 90 13.81 -3.36 -2.37
N ASP A 91 13.21 -2.18 -2.47
CA ASP A 91 13.60 -1.19 -3.48
C ASP A 91 14.58 -0.20 -2.85
N PRO A 92 15.83 -0.09 -3.34
CA PRO A 92 16.80 0.85 -2.79
C PRO A 92 16.42 2.32 -3.03
N ARG A 93 15.45 2.57 -3.93
CA ARG A 93 15.00 3.94 -4.23
C ARG A 93 14.24 4.53 -3.06
N SER A 94 14.62 5.73 -2.70
CA SER A 94 13.86 6.59 -1.79
C SER A 94 12.49 6.92 -2.34
N SER A 95 11.54 7.26 -1.45
CA SER A 95 10.20 7.72 -1.87
C SER A 95 10.24 8.94 -2.78
N LEU A 96 11.28 9.79 -2.65
CA LEU A 96 11.48 10.97 -3.51
C LEU A 96 11.92 10.59 -4.93
N GLU A 97 12.79 9.59 -5.08
CA GLU A 97 13.19 9.06 -6.39
C GLU A 97 12.00 8.40 -7.09
N TYR A 98 11.17 7.68 -6.34
CA TYR A 98 9.95 7.11 -6.88
C TYR A 98 8.95 8.19 -7.33
N ALA A 99 8.76 9.24 -6.53
CA ALA A 99 7.92 10.38 -6.92
C ALA A 99 8.46 11.13 -8.15
N SER A 100 9.78 11.30 -8.25
CA SER A 100 10.43 11.93 -9.42
C SER A 100 10.27 11.09 -10.69
N MET A 101 10.26 9.77 -10.58
CA MET A 101 9.92 8.88 -11.70
C MET A 101 8.47 9.10 -12.15
N ILE A 102 7.53 9.22 -11.20
CA ILE A 102 6.11 9.47 -11.50
C ILE A 102 5.92 10.85 -12.13
N ASP A 103 6.67 11.87 -11.69
CA ASP A 103 6.67 13.20 -12.30
C ASP A 103 6.99 13.15 -13.80
N GLY A 104 7.92 12.30 -14.23
CA GLY A 104 8.23 12.12 -15.64
C GLY A 104 7.03 11.62 -16.45
N PHE A 105 6.26 10.67 -15.91
CA PHE A 105 5.02 10.20 -16.54
C PHE A 105 3.92 11.27 -16.50
N TYR A 106 3.82 12.01 -15.40
CA TYR A 106 2.83 13.08 -15.24
C TYR A 106 3.08 14.23 -16.21
N ALA A 107 4.33 14.68 -16.31
CA ALA A 107 4.77 15.76 -17.20
C ALA A 107 4.48 15.48 -18.68
N ALA A 108 4.51 14.20 -19.09
CA ALA A 108 4.15 13.79 -20.45
C ALA A 108 2.70 14.14 -20.83
N HIS A 109 1.83 14.30 -19.83
CA HIS A 109 0.41 14.62 -20.01
C HIS A 109 0.00 15.98 -19.42
N HIS A 110 0.85 16.57 -18.58
CA HIS A 110 0.63 17.81 -17.85
C HIS A 110 1.94 18.62 -17.82
N PRO A 111 2.33 19.24 -18.95
CA PRO A 111 3.64 19.89 -19.08
C PRO A 111 3.79 21.13 -18.20
N ASP A 112 2.68 21.75 -17.79
CA ASP A 112 2.66 22.96 -16.95
C ASP A 112 3.00 22.67 -15.48
N GLU A 113 2.89 21.40 -15.04
CA GLU A 113 3.16 20.96 -13.68
C GLU A 113 4.12 19.75 -13.65
N PRO A 114 5.36 19.89 -14.15
CA PRO A 114 6.25 18.77 -14.43
C PRO A 114 6.82 18.09 -13.18
N ARG A 115 6.53 18.62 -11.98
CA ARG A 115 6.98 18.08 -10.68
C ARG A 115 5.83 17.94 -9.68
N ALA A 116 4.59 17.83 -10.15
CA ALA A 116 3.40 17.85 -9.32
C ALA A 116 3.43 16.82 -8.17
N VAL A 117 3.98 15.63 -8.43
CA VAL A 117 4.01 14.51 -7.48
C VAL A 117 5.13 14.70 -6.47
N SER A 118 6.37 15.00 -6.90
CA SER A 118 7.45 15.23 -5.93
C SER A 118 7.25 16.50 -5.11
N GLN A 119 6.70 17.57 -5.68
CA GLN A 119 6.36 18.79 -4.94
C GLN A 119 5.17 18.60 -3.99
N GLY A 120 4.27 17.67 -4.32
CA GLY A 120 3.13 17.32 -3.49
C GLY A 120 3.49 16.50 -2.25
N LEU A 121 4.71 15.98 -2.14
CA LEU A 121 5.19 15.30 -0.93
C LEU A 121 5.39 16.32 0.20
N ASP A 122 4.83 16.05 1.38
CA ASP A 122 4.97 16.91 2.56
C ASP A 122 6.45 17.16 2.90
N ALA A 123 7.30 16.13 2.73
CA ALA A 123 8.77 16.19 2.77
C ALA A 123 9.41 17.37 2.01
N ASN A 124 8.79 17.84 0.92
CA ASN A 124 9.24 18.99 0.13
C ASN A 124 8.47 20.28 0.46
N ARG A 125 7.21 20.18 0.92
CA ARG A 125 6.36 21.33 1.24
C ARG A 125 6.67 21.96 2.59
N PHE A 126 7.17 21.18 3.55
CA PHE A 126 7.48 21.62 4.90
C PHE A 126 8.86 21.08 5.35
N PRO A 127 9.91 21.91 5.46
CA PRO A 127 11.18 21.48 6.04
C PRO A 127 10.97 20.97 7.47
N GLY A 128 11.43 19.75 7.79
CA GLY A 128 11.18 19.07 9.08
C GLY A 128 10.06 18.03 9.04
N SER A 129 9.19 18.05 8.02
CA SER A 129 8.15 17.04 7.83
C SER A 129 8.69 15.63 7.65
N ARG A 130 9.95 15.43 7.23
CA ARG A 130 10.55 14.09 7.20
C ARG A 130 10.69 13.48 8.58
N GLU A 131 11.13 14.28 9.54
CA GLU A 131 11.30 13.85 10.94
C GLU A 131 9.93 13.68 11.59
N ASP A 132 8.98 14.59 11.32
CA ASP A 132 7.59 14.47 11.77
C ASP A 132 6.89 13.25 11.13
N GLU A 133 6.98 13.06 9.82
CA GLU A 133 6.47 11.87 9.11
C GLU A 133 7.10 10.61 9.67
N GLN A 134 8.41 10.59 9.93
CA GLN A 134 9.09 9.43 10.50
C GLN A 134 8.65 9.16 11.95
N SER A 135 8.40 10.21 12.73
CA SER A 135 7.87 10.12 14.09
C SER A 135 6.44 9.57 14.12
N LEU A 136 5.63 9.88 13.10
CA LEU A 136 4.26 9.35 12.94
C LEU A 136 4.25 7.94 12.33
N ARG A 137 5.19 7.64 11.42
CA ARG A 137 5.33 6.33 10.77
C ARG A 137 5.81 5.26 11.75
N THR A 138 6.76 5.58 12.62
CA THR A 138 7.37 4.57 13.50
C THR A 138 6.35 3.86 14.39
N PRO A 139 5.42 4.56 15.09
CA PRO A 139 4.34 3.93 15.82
C PRO A 139 3.38 3.13 14.94
N ALA A 140 3.00 3.67 13.76
CA ALA A 140 2.06 3.02 12.84
C ALA A 140 2.63 1.71 12.25
N VAL A 141 3.91 1.70 11.86
CA VAL A 141 4.61 0.48 11.41
C VAL A 141 4.65 -0.54 12.54
N ALA A 142 4.98 -0.11 13.76
CA ALA A 142 5.02 -1.03 14.91
C ALA A 142 3.65 -1.65 15.21
N GLU A 143 2.57 -0.86 15.16
CA GLU A 143 1.21 -1.36 15.31
C GLU A 143 0.83 -2.36 14.20
N ASN A 144 1.15 -2.05 12.94
CA ASN A 144 0.89 -2.96 11.83
C ASN A 144 1.63 -4.31 11.98
N ARG A 145 2.84 -4.27 12.53
CA ARG A 145 3.65 -5.47 12.77
C ARG A 145 3.08 -6.33 13.90
N ASP A 146 2.56 -5.70 14.94
CA ASP A 146 1.82 -6.41 15.99
C ASP A 146 0.54 -7.07 15.45
N GLN A 147 -0.22 -6.37 14.60
CA GLN A 147 -1.40 -6.95 13.95
C GLN A 147 -1.01 -8.13 13.04
N THR A 148 0.08 -8.02 12.31
CA THR A 148 0.62 -9.12 11.48
C THR A 148 1.01 -10.32 12.33
N ALA A 149 1.65 -10.10 13.49
CA ALA A 149 1.97 -11.15 14.44
C ALA A 149 0.71 -11.85 14.96
N ALA A 150 -0.32 -11.09 15.34
CA ALA A 150 -1.59 -11.63 15.81
C ALA A 150 -2.29 -12.51 14.75
N ILE A 151 -2.30 -12.09 13.48
CA ILE A 151 -2.85 -12.90 12.37
C ILE A 151 -2.04 -14.19 12.18
N ARG A 152 -0.71 -14.12 12.32
CA ARG A 152 0.16 -15.29 12.21
C ARG A 152 -0.07 -16.27 13.36
N ASP A 153 -0.23 -15.80 14.59
CA ASP A 153 -0.62 -16.66 15.73
C ASP A 153 -1.95 -17.34 15.48
N GLN A 154 -2.95 -16.59 14.98
CA GLN A 154 -4.26 -17.15 14.66
C GLN A 154 -4.14 -18.27 13.61
N ARG A 155 -3.32 -18.08 12.57
CA ARG A 155 -3.04 -19.12 11.57
C ARG A 155 -2.32 -20.31 12.18
N ALA A 156 -1.34 -20.10 13.07
CA ALA A 156 -0.66 -21.19 13.77
C ALA A 156 -1.65 -22.07 14.54
N ARG A 157 -2.58 -21.45 15.27
CA ARG A 157 -3.66 -22.18 15.99
C ARG A 157 -4.55 -23.00 15.07
N VAL A 158 -4.86 -22.49 13.87
CA VAL A 158 -5.63 -23.26 12.87
C VAL A 158 -4.86 -24.49 12.41
N TYR A 159 -3.55 -24.35 12.15
CA TYR A 159 -2.71 -25.49 11.78
C TYR A 159 -2.56 -26.51 12.91
N GLU A 160 -2.50 -26.09 14.17
CA GLU A 160 -2.52 -27.00 15.32
C GLU A 160 -3.82 -27.81 15.39
N GLN A 161 -4.97 -27.17 15.11
CA GLN A 161 -6.27 -27.86 15.04
C GLN A 161 -6.30 -28.85 13.88
N LEU A 162 -5.78 -28.47 12.71
CA LEU A 162 -5.67 -29.36 11.55
C LEU A 162 -4.76 -30.56 11.85
N ALA A 163 -3.66 -30.37 12.58
CA ALA A 163 -2.77 -31.46 12.98
C ALA A 163 -3.47 -32.53 13.84
N ALA A 164 -4.52 -32.15 14.59
CA ALA A 164 -5.35 -33.07 15.36
C ALA A 164 -6.44 -33.75 14.53
N CYS A 165 -7.01 -33.03 13.56
CA CYS A 165 -8.08 -33.53 12.69
C CYS A 165 -7.58 -34.38 11.51
N GLU A 166 -6.34 -34.17 11.07
CA GLU A 166 -5.74 -34.81 9.89
C GLU A 166 -4.43 -35.54 10.24
N PRO A 167 -4.50 -36.75 10.84
CA PRO A 167 -3.32 -37.47 11.30
C PRO A 167 -2.28 -37.76 10.21
N THR A 168 -2.72 -37.96 8.96
CA THR A 168 -1.85 -38.23 7.80
C THR A 168 -0.99 -37.05 7.40
N LEU A 169 -1.37 -35.82 7.76
CA LEU A 169 -0.64 -34.57 7.48
C LEU A 169 -0.18 -33.87 8.76
N SER A 170 -0.25 -34.55 9.90
CA SER A 170 -0.03 -33.96 11.22
C SER A 170 1.36 -33.32 11.38
N GLU A 171 2.40 -33.94 10.82
CA GLU A 171 3.76 -33.39 10.84
C GLU A 171 3.89 -32.12 9.98
N GLU A 172 3.27 -32.10 8.79
CA GLU A 172 3.26 -30.94 7.92
C GLU A 172 2.52 -29.76 8.57
N HIS A 173 1.35 -30.02 9.15
CA HIS A 173 0.57 -29.02 9.88
C HIS A 173 1.32 -28.45 11.09
N ARG A 174 2.05 -29.29 11.85
CA ARG A 174 2.92 -28.80 12.94
C ARG A 174 4.05 -27.92 12.41
N ALA A 175 4.72 -28.34 11.34
CA ALA A 175 5.77 -27.55 10.73
C ALA A 175 5.26 -26.20 10.18
N ASP A 176 4.04 -26.17 9.61
CA ASP A 176 3.39 -24.92 9.20
C ASP A 176 3.06 -24.02 10.39
N ALA A 177 2.54 -24.58 11.48
CA ALA A 177 2.28 -23.84 12.71
C ALA A 177 3.56 -23.20 13.27
N ASP A 178 4.67 -23.95 13.33
CA ASP A 178 5.96 -23.46 13.79
C ASP A 178 6.48 -22.30 12.94
N ARG A 179 6.46 -22.44 11.60
CA ARG A 179 6.81 -21.35 10.68
C ARG A 179 5.98 -20.08 10.92
N ARG A 180 4.69 -20.22 11.25
CA ARG A 180 3.85 -19.04 11.55
C ARG A 180 4.22 -18.39 12.87
N ARG A 181 4.59 -19.16 13.90
CA ARG A 181 5.03 -18.61 15.19
C ARG A 181 6.37 -17.88 15.06
N GLU A 182 7.33 -18.45 14.35
CA GLU A 182 8.62 -17.80 14.06
C GLU A 182 8.39 -16.46 13.34
N ALA A 183 7.60 -16.46 12.27
CA ALA A 183 7.27 -15.23 11.55
C ALA A 183 6.46 -14.23 12.39
N ALA A 184 5.68 -14.68 13.38
CA ALA A 184 4.99 -13.80 14.33
C ALA A 184 5.98 -13.15 15.30
N GLU A 185 6.94 -13.92 15.81
CA GLU A 185 8.01 -13.44 16.69
C GLU A 185 8.90 -12.42 15.99
N GLU A 186 9.36 -12.69 14.78
CA GLU A 186 10.12 -11.73 13.96
C GLU A 186 9.37 -10.40 13.80
N ALA A 187 8.06 -10.45 13.55
CA ALA A 187 7.25 -9.24 13.43
C ALA A 187 7.18 -8.43 14.75
N ARG A 188 7.04 -9.11 15.90
CA ARG A 188 7.04 -8.44 17.22
C ARG A 188 8.41 -7.86 17.57
N LEU A 189 9.50 -8.57 17.24
CA LEU A 189 10.86 -8.08 17.45
C LEU A 189 11.11 -6.80 16.65
N TYR A 190 10.67 -6.79 15.38
CA TYR A 190 10.75 -5.59 14.54
C TYR A 190 9.87 -4.44 15.04
N ALA A 191 8.65 -4.72 15.51
CA ALA A 191 7.80 -3.71 16.15
C ALA A 191 8.47 -3.10 17.39
N THR A 192 9.12 -3.95 18.20
CA THR A 192 9.86 -3.54 19.40
C THR A 192 11.07 -2.67 19.04
N SER A 193 11.86 -3.07 18.04
CA SER A 193 13.05 -2.28 17.63
C SER A 193 12.68 -0.89 17.13
N LEU A 194 11.54 -0.77 16.43
CA LEU A 194 11.02 0.52 16.00
C LEU A 194 10.60 1.40 17.19
N ARG A 195 9.94 0.84 18.19
CA ARG A 195 9.53 1.58 19.40
C ARG A 195 10.69 2.03 20.27
N THR A 196 11.76 1.23 20.35
CA THR A 196 12.91 1.52 21.21
C THR A 196 13.99 2.36 20.53
N GLY A 197 13.87 2.64 19.23
CA GLY A 197 14.87 3.40 18.47
C GLY A 197 16.22 2.69 18.32
N CYS A 198 16.30 1.41 18.69
CA CYS A 198 17.53 0.63 18.64
C CYS A 198 17.62 -0.09 17.29
N GLY A 199 18.04 0.64 16.25
CA GLY A 199 17.97 0.15 14.88
C GLY A 199 18.98 0.76 13.90
N ARG A 200 20.28 0.74 14.23
CA ARG A 200 21.40 0.43 13.30
C ARG A 200 22.77 0.52 13.99
N ALA A 201 23.39 -0.64 14.20
CA ALA A 201 24.84 -0.81 14.27
C ALA A 201 25.21 -2.20 13.70
N ALA A 202 24.65 -2.54 12.55
CA ALA A 202 25.01 -3.74 11.80
C ALA A 202 25.16 -3.40 10.31
N GLU A 203 26.05 -2.45 10.02
CA GLU A 203 26.75 -2.32 8.74
C GLU A 203 28.24 -2.38 9.10
N GLY A 204 28.97 -3.38 8.60
CA GLY A 204 30.40 -3.54 8.85
C GLY A 204 30.91 -4.99 8.88
N LEU A 205 30.60 -5.79 7.86
CA LEU A 205 31.34 -7.02 7.55
C LEU A 205 31.55 -7.09 6.03
N ASP A 206 32.23 -6.08 5.51
CA ASP A 206 32.96 -6.12 4.23
C ASP A 206 34.27 -5.35 4.47
N ASP A 207 35.26 -6.02 5.09
CA ASP A 207 36.68 -5.80 4.85
C ASP A 207 37.53 -6.87 5.59
N VAL A 208 37.92 -7.95 4.91
CA VAL A 208 39.29 -8.51 5.02
C VAL A 208 39.63 -9.18 3.69
N GLY A 209 40.25 -8.41 2.81
CA GLY A 209 41.09 -8.93 1.74
C GLY A 209 42.44 -8.23 1.76
N GLY A 210 43.50 -8.97 2.11
CA GLY A 210 44.90 -8.61 1.83
C GLY A 210 45.74 -8.30 3.08
N GLU A 211 46.56 -9.25 3.53
CA GLU A 211 47.92 -9.49 3.02
C GLU A 211 48.27 -10.98 3.11
#